data_AF-A0A081C251-F1
#
_entry.id   AF-A0A081C251-F1
#
_cell.length_a   1.000
_cell.length_b   1.000
_cell.length_c   1.000
_cell.angle_alpha   90.00
_cell.angle_beta   90.00
_cell.angle_gamma   90.00
#
_symmetry.space_group_name_H-M   'P 1'
#
loop_
_entity.id
_entity.type
_entity.pdbx_description
1 polymer ?
#
loop_
_entity_poly.entity_id
_entity_poly.type
_entity_poly.pdbx_seq_one_letter_code
_entity_poly.pdbx_strand_id
1 'polypeptide(L)' 'MHTYLIETKIFTDHSYLQKGKRQLAEYLASEGLAEGYYVVFSSKHTEYKQLDFEEEINSKRISTFIICTRFEHPTDIA' A
#
# COMPACT_ATOMS: atom_id res chain seq x y z
N MET A 1 -13.88 9.79 -18.51
CA MET A 1 -13.61 8.50 -17.81
C MET A 1 -12.58 8.78 -16.74
N HIS A 2 -12.79 8.32 -15.51
CA HIS A 2 -11.76 8.37 -14.47
C HIS A 2 -11.01 7.05 -14.49
N THR A 3 -9.68 7.12 -14.59
CA THR A 3 -8.79 5.95 -14.56
C THR A 3 -8.07 5.96 -13.23
N TYR A 4 -8.07 4.81 -12.56
CA TYR A 4 -7.38 4.62 -11.30
C TYR A 4 -6.33 3.54 -11.45
N LEU A 5 -5.13 3.81 -10.95
CA LEU A 5 -4.04 2.83 -10.90
C LEU A 5 -3.90 2.35 -9.46
N ILE A 6 -4.13 1.06 -9.25
CA ILE A 6 -4.03 0.39 -7.95
C ILE A 6 -2.94 -0.66 -8.06
N GLU A 7 -1.95 -0.60 -7.17
CA GLU A 7 -0.90 -1.62 -7.07
C GLU A 7 -1.01 -2.36 -5.75
N THR A 8 -1.01 -3.69 -5.82
CA THR A 8 -1.11 -4.56 -4.62
C THR A 8 0.20 -5.29 -4.34
N LYS A 9 0.63 -5.38 -3.07
CA LYS A 9 1.82 -6.14 -2.64
C LYS A 9 1.59 -6.91 -1.35
N ILE A 10 2.48 -7.85 -1.07
CA ILE A 10 2.65 -8.45 0.26
C ILE A 10 3.78 -7.70 0.98
N PHE A 11 3.53 -7.27 2.22
CA PHE A 11 4.53 -6.57 3.02
C PHE A 11 5.64 -7.54 3.46
N THR A 12 6.86 -7.27 3.02
CA THR A 12 8.06 -7.97 3.48
C THR A 12 8.81 -7.12 4.51
N ASP A 13 9.22 -5.92 4.10
CA ASP A 13 9.88 -4.91 4.92
C ASP A 13 9.67 -3.49 4.36
N HIS A 14 10.14 -2.50 5.11
CA HIS A 14 10.02 -1.10 4.73
C HIS A 14 10.81 -0.74 3.46
N SER A 15 11.92 -1.41 3.16
CA SER A 15 12.72 -1.12 1.96
C SER A 15 11.94 -1.48 0.69
N TYR A 16 11.31 -2.67 0.66
CA TYR A 16 10.45 -3.08 -0.44
C TYR A 16 9.18 -2.23 -0.57
N LEU A 17 8.59 -1.82 0.55
CA LEU A 17 7.46 -0.89 0.56
C LEU A 17 7.84 0.43 -0.13
N GLN A 18 9.00 1.01 0.22
CA GLN A 18 9.46 2.28 -0.37
C GLN A 18 9.84 2.13 -1.85
N LYS A 19 10.48 1.01 -2.23
CA LYS A 19 10.78 0.71 -3.64
C LYS A 19 9.50 0.58 -4.48
N GLY A 20 8.51 -0.16 -3.99
CA GLY A 20 7.25 -0.35 -4.70
C GLY A 20 6.47 0.96 -4.88
N LYS A 21 6.42 1.84 -3.88
CA LYS A 21 5.78 3.16 -4.05
C LYS A 21 6.50 4.03 -5.08
N ARG A 22 7.84 3.99 -5.15
CA ARG A 22 8.58 4.72 -6.20
C ARG A 22 8.25 4.18 -7.59
N GLN A 23 8.17 2.86 -7.73
CA GLN A 23 7.74 2.21 -8.97
C GLN A 23 6.32 2.64 -9.37
N LEU A 24 5.39 2.69 -8.41
CA LEU A 24 4.04 3.21 -8.65
C LEU A 24 4.08 4.67 -9.15
N ALA A 25 4.89 5.54 -8.54
CA ALA A 25 5.03 6.92 -8.98
C ALA A 25 5.52 7.02 -10.44
N GLU A 26 6.43 6.14 -10.86
CA GLU A 26 6.90 6.05 -12.24
C GLU A 26 5.78 5.62 -13.20
N TYR A 27 4.94 4.65 -12.81
CA TYR A 27 3.78 4.24 -13.60
C TYR A 27 2.72 5.34 -13.71
N LEU A 28 2.46 6.06 -12.63
CA LEU A 28 1.57 7.22 -12.67
C LEU A 28 2.09 8.30 -13.61
N ALA A 29 3.41 8.49 -13.69
CA ALA A 29 4.01 9.42 -14.63
C ALA A 29 3.83 8.96 -16.09
N SER A 30 4.06 7.68 -16.40
CA SER A 30 3.89 7.15 -17.76
C SER A 30 2.44 7.20 -18.24
N GLU A 31 1.48 7.02 -17.33
CA GLU A 31 0.03 7.04 -17.62
C GLU A 31 -0.57 8.47 -17.55
N GLY A 32 0.22 9.49 -17.25
CA GLY A 32 -0.27 10.87 -17.11
C GLY A 32 -1.23 11.08 -15.94
N LEU A 33 -1.18 10.20 -14.93
CA LEU A 33 -2.03 10.24 -13.75
C LEU A 33 -1.38 11.05 -12.62
N ALA A 34 -2.18 11.76 -11.84
CA ALA A 34 -1.72 12.55 -10.71
C ALA A 34 -1.65 11.75 -9.40
N GLU A 35 -2.43 10.67 -9.30
CA GLU A 35 -2.59 9.90 -8.08
C GLU A 35 -2.75 8.40 -8.34
N GLY A 36 -2.35 7.60 -7.36
CA GLY A 36 -2.53 6.15 -7.37
C GLY A 36 -2.61 5.57 -5.96
N TYR A 37 -3.00 4.30 -5.90
CA TYR A 37 -3.29 3.61 -4.66
C TYR A 37 -2.36 2.43 -4.47
N TYR A 38 -1.70 2.37 -3.32
CA TYR A 38 -0.77 1.30 -2.98
C TYR A 38 -1.34 0.45 -1.85
N VAL A 39 -1.83 -0.74 -2.16
CA VAL A 39 -2.47 -1.64 -1.19
C VAL A 39 -1.49 -2.74 -0.79
N VAL A 40 -1.17 -2.85 0.49
CA VAL A 40 -0.20 -3.82 0.98
C VAL A 40 -0.82 -4.74 2.04
N PHE A 41 -0.75 -6.05 1.79
CA PHE A 41 -1.21 -7.08 2.72
C PHE A 41 -0.09 -7.44 3.69
N SER A 42 -0.34 -7.38 4.99
CA SER A 42 0.70 -7.61 6.00
C SER A 42 0.26 -8.51 7.15
N SER A 43 1.05 -9.55 7.41
CA SER A 43 0.95 -10.35 8.63
C SER A 43 1.80 -9.79 9.79
N LYS A 44 2.55 -8.71 9.54
CA LYS A 44 3.47 -8.08 10.51
C LYS A 44 2.87 -6.84 11.18
N HIS A 45 1.89 -6.20 10.55
CA HIS A 45 1.19 -5.05 11.13
C HIS A 45 -0.02 -5.52 11.94
N THR A 46 -0.35 -4.76 12.98
CA THR A 46 -1.54 -4.95 13.80
C THR A 46 -2.54 -3.83 13.52
N GLU A 47 -3.82 -4.13 13.71
CA GLU A 47 -4.94 -3.20 13.50
C GLU A 47 -4.93 -1.97 14.41
N TYR A 48 -4.12 -1.99 15.48
CA TYR A 48 -3.98 -0.90 16.44
C TYR A 48 -3.05 0.24 15.99
N LYS A 49 -2.59 0.24 14.73
CA LYS A 49 -1.73 1.28 14.16
C LYS A 49 -2.42 2.00 13.02
N GLN A 50 -1.91 3.18 12.64
CA GLN A 50 -2.34 3.85 11.42
C GLN A 50 -2.08 2.92 10.22
N LEU A 51 -3.15 2.50 9.55
CA LEU A 51 -3.11 1.55 8.42
C LEU A 51 -3.20 2.25 7.06
N ASP A 52 -3.52 3.54 7.04
CA ASP A 52 -3.60 4.32 5.82
C ASP A 52 -2.87 5.65 5.98
N PHE A 53 -2.18 6.06 4.91
CA PHE A 53 -1.46 7.32 4.88
C PHE A 53 -1.21 7.76 3.44
N GLU A 54 -1.09 9.07 3.25
CA GLU A 54 -0.75 9.67 1.97
C GLU A 54 0.65 10.27 2.00
N GLU A 55 1.33 10.19 0.87
CA GLU A 55 2.59 10.89 0.66
C GLU A 55 2.72 11.33 -0.80
N GLU A 56 3.59 12.31 -1.03
CA GLU A 56 3.96 12.73 -2.38
C GLU A 56 5.31 12.12 -2.75
N ILE A 57 5.36 11.42 -3.89
CA ILE A 57 6.60 10.89 -4.47
C ILE A 57 6.67 11.37 -5.91
N ASN A 58 7.72 12.10 -6.27
CA ASN A 58 7.92 12.63 -7.62
C ASN A 58 6.69 13.41 -8.15
N SER A 59 6.10 14.25 -7.28
CA SER A 59 4.87 15.01 -7.57
C SER A 59 3.65 14.15 -7.93
N LYS A 60 3.63 12.89 -7.47
CA LYS A 60 2.47 11.98 -7.53
C LYS A 60 1.96 11.73 -6.12
N ARG A 61 0.64 11.86 -5.93
CA ARG A 61 -0.01 11.49 -4.68
C ARG A 61 -0.14 9.96 -4.62
N ILE A 62 0.39 9.36 -3.56
CA ILE A 62 0.25 7.93 -3.30
C ILE A 62 -0.51 7.75 -1.99
N SER A 63 -1.71 7.21 -2.08
CA SER A 63 -2.48 6.79 -0.91
C SER A 63 -2.18 5.32 -0.63
N THR A 64 -1.55 5.04 0.50
CA THR A 64 -1.15 3.70 0.91
C THR A 64 -2.17 3.13 1.88
N PHE A 65 -2.52 1.86 1.70
CA PHE A 65 -3.40 1.10 2.60
C PHE A 65 -2.70 -0.19 3.03
N ILE A 66 -2.62 -0.43 4.33
CA ILE A 66 -2.10 -1.65 4.92
C ILE A 66 -3.28 -2.52 5.36
N ILE A 67 -3.47 -3.65 4.68
CA ILE A 67 -4.47 -4.64 5.03
C ILE A 67 -3.82 -5.69 5.92
N CYS A 68 -4.19 -5.72 7.20
CA CYS A 68 -3.73 -6.77 8.12
C CYS A 68 -4.25 -8.14 7.67
N THR A 69 -3.39 -9.15 7.67
CA THR A 69 -3.75 -10.53 7.30
C THR A 69 -3.51 -11.54 8.42
N ARG A 70 -2.92 -11.11 9.54
CA ARG A 70 -2.79 -11.94 10.74
C ARG A 70 -4.02 -11.71 11.62
N PHE A 71 -4.99 -12.59 11.48
CA PHE A 71 -6.17 -12.65 12.32
C PHE A 71 -5.99 -13.79 13.34
N GLU A 72 -6.60 -13.66 14.51
CA GLU A 72 -6.69 -14.76 15.47
C GLU A 72 -7.48 -15.91 14.83
N HIS A 73 -6.95 -17.13 14.96
CA HIS A 73 -7.72 -18.30 14.57
C HIS A 73 -8.73 -18.62 15.67
N PRO A 74 -9.91 -19.16 15.34
CA PRO A 74 -10.87 -19.62 16.35
C PRO A 74 -10.26 -20.60 17.36
N THR A 75 -9.22 -21.33 16.95
CA THR A 75 -8.45 -22.25 17.80
C THR A 75 -7.50 -21.56 18.78
N ASP A 76 -7.13 -20.30 18.56
CA ASP A 76 -6.26 -19.52 19.45
C ASP A 76 -7.03 -19.00 20.69
N ILE A 77 -8.37 -19.03 20.65
CA ILE A 77 -9.29 -18.53 21.68
C ILE A 77 -9.92 -19.68 22.50
N ALA A 78 -9.43 -20.92 22.31
CA ALA A 78 -9.95 -22.14 22.95
C ALA A 78 -9.14 -22.60 24.17
#